data_AF-A0A383ESZ6-F1
#
_entry.id   AF-A0A383ESZ6-F1
#
_cell.length_a   1.000
_cell.length_b   1.000
_cell.length_c   1.000
_cell.angle_alpha   90.00
_cell.angle_beta   90.00
_cell.angle_gamma   90.00
#
_symmetry.space_group_name_H-M   'P 1'
#
loop_
_entity.id
_entity.type
_entity.pdbx_description
1 polymer ?
#
loop_
_entity_poly.entity_id
_entity_poly.type
_entity_poly.pdbx_seq_one_letter_code
_entity_poly.pdbx_strand_id
1 'polypeptide(L)'
;MTTLIATSVVRGSKQGESHGGIFLIDLDRQRVAQPVDWNTTKIDWQGRGWDRGLRGIAMDGDKIYIAASDELFVYNRDFETVTSYRSPYLKHCHEISR
;
A
#
# COMPACT_ATOMS: atom_id res chain seq x y z
N MET A 1 4.88 20.46 -11.38
CA MET A 1 4.72 19.70 -10.14
C MET A 1 4.38 18.28 -10.51
N THR A 2 5.40 17.45 -10.66
CA THR A 2 5.26 16.02 -10.94
C THR A 2 5.43 15.26 -9.63
N THR A 3 4.33 14.73 -9.10
CA THR A 3 4.35 13.87 -7.90
C THR A 3 4.04 12.43 -8.31
N LEU A 4 4.95 11.52 -7.98
CA LEU A 4 4.74 10.08 -8.16
C LEU A 4 4.20 9.48 -6.87
N ILE A 5 3.28 8.53 -7.01
CA ILE A 5 2.90 7.62 -5.93
C ILE A 5 3.71 6.34 -6.13
N ALA A 6 4.43 5.92 -5.10
CA ALA A 6 5.19 4.68 -5.10
C ALA A 6 4.83 3.84 -3.87
N THR A 7 4.89 2.51 -4.04
CA THR A 7 4.78 1.56 -2.93
C THR A 7 6.08 0.78 -2.82
N SER A 8 6.57 0.54 -1.61
CA SER A 8 7.75 -0.30 -1.37
C SER A 8 7.36 -1.51 -0.54
N VAL A 9 8.04 -2.65 -0.72
CA VAL A 9 7.86 -3.82 0.16
C VAL A 9 9.23 -4.24 0.66
N VAL A 10 9.40 -4.30 1.99
CA VAL A 10 10.62 -4.83 2.61
C VAL A 10 10.49 -6.34 2.77
N ARG A 11 11.51 -7.08 2.29
CA ARG A 11 11.59 -8.55 2.46
C ARG A 11 12.58 -8.85 3.58
N GLY A 12 12.18 -9.68 4.54
CA GLY A 12 13.01 -10.05 5.67
C GLY A 12 12.94 -9.11 6.87
N SER A 13 11.94 -8.21 6.91
CA SER A 13 11.62 -7.45 8.11
C SER A 13 11.17 -8.38 9.25
N LYS A 14 11.53 -8.02 10.48
CA LYS A 14 11.06 -8.68 11.69
C LYS A 14 9.71 -8.12 12.11
N GLN A 15 9.01 -8.86 12.96
CA GLN A 15 7.78 -8.38 13.58
C GLN A 15 8.05 -7.08 14.35
N GLY A 16 7.29 -6.02 14.06
CA GLY A 16 7.47 -4.67 14.63
C GLY A 16 8.41 -3.75 13.85
N GLU A 17 9.03 -4.22 12.76
CA GLU A 17 9.74 -3.37 11.81
C GLU A 17 8.80 -2.92 10.67
N SER A 18 9.17 -1.86 9.95
CA SER A 18 8.40 -1.46 8.76
C SER A 18 8.50 -2.52 7.67
N HIS A 19 7.34 -2.83 7.10
CA HIS A 19 7.21 -3.77 5.98
C HIS A 19 7.14 -3.05 4.63
N GLY A 20 7.32 -1.73 4.63
CA GLY A 20 7.14 -0.86 3.49
C GLY A 20 6.05 0.19 3.72
N GLY A 21 5.62 0.82 2.64
CA GLY A 21 4.67 1.91 2.74
C GLY A 21 4.27 2.51 1.41
N ILE A 22 3.48 3.57 1.49
CA ILE A 22 3.14 4.43 0.37
C ILE A 22 3.98 5.70 0.47
N PHE A 23 4.54 6.11 -0.66
CA PHE A 23 5.43 7.24 -0.79
C PHE A 23 4.90 8.23 -1.83
N LEU A 24 5.01 9.51 -1.51
CA LEU A 24 4.85 10.62 -2.43
C LEU A 24 6.23 11.18 -2.77
N ILE A 25 6.58 11.13 -4.05
CA ILE A 25 7.88 11.58 -4.55
C ILE A 25 7.66 12.82 -5.40
N ASP A 26 8.07 13.99 -4.91
CA ASP A 26 8.11 15.25 -5.66
C ASP A 26 9.45 15.32 -6.39
N LEU A 27 9.43 15.07 -7.70
CA LEU A 27 10.63 15.05 -8.54
C LEU A 27 11.21 16.45 -8.74
N ASP A 28 10.35 17.47 -8.80
CA ASP A 28 10.76 18.85 -9.06
C ASP A 28 11.50 19.43 -7.83
N ARG A 29 11.02 19.11 -6.62
CA ARG A 29 11.61 19.58 -5.36
C ARG A 29 12.58 18.60 -4.71
N GLN A 30 12.75 17.42 -5.29
CA GLN A 30 13.55 16.32 -4.74
C GLN A 30 13.15 15.98 -3.30
N ARG A 31 11.84 15.86 -3.04
CA ARG A 31 11.30 15.55 -1.71
C ARG A 31 10.54 14.23 -1.72
N VAL A 32 10.62 13.52 -0.60
CA VAL A 32 9.88 12.29 -0.36
C VAL A 32 9.07 12.45 0.92
N ALA A 33 7.79 12.12 0.87
CA ALA A 33 6.92 11.95 2.03
C ALA A 33 6.41 10.52 2.07
N GLN A 34 6.25 9.95 3.27
CA GLN A 34 5.69 8.61 3.49
C GLN A 34 4.37 8.73 4.25
N PRO A 35 3.24 9.02 3.58
CA PRO A 35 1.95 9.17 4.26
C PRO A 35 1.45 7.87 4.91
N VAL A 36 1.88 6.70 4.42
CA VAL A 36 1.51 5.41 5.02
C VAL A 36 2.76 4.58 5.27
N ASP A 37 2.96 4.21 6.54
CA ASP A 37 3.91 3.19 6.96
C ASP A 37 3.14 1.96 7.45
N TRP A 38 3.47 0.80 6.89
CA TRP A 38 2.84 -0.46 7.27
C TRP A 38 3.33 -1.00 8.62
N ASN A 39 4.16 -0.25 9.35
CA ASN A 39 4.45 -0.55 10.76
C ASN A 39 3.42 0.05 11.73
N THR A 40 2.85 1.22 11.41
CA THR A 40 2.14 2.07 12.38
C THR A 40 0.63 1.97 12.29
N THR A 41 0.12 1.29 11.27
CA THR A 41 -1.30 1.10 11.07
C THR A 41 -1.77 -0.11 11.89
N LYS A 42 -2.96 0.00 12.49
CA LYS A 42 -3.72 -1.10 13.14
C LYS A 42 -4.17 -2.16 12.12
N ILE A 43 -3.31 -2.50 11.17
CA ILE A 43 -3.52 -3.59 10.23
C ILE A 43 -3.28 -4.86 11.03
N ASP A 44 -4.31 -5.69 11.13
CA ASP A 44 -4.14 -7.04 11.67
C ASP A 44 -3.26 -7.84 10.70
N TRP A 45 -2.02 -8.08 11.13
CA TRP A 45 -1.02 -8.83 10.38
C TRP A 45 -1.15 -10.35 10.60
N GLN A 46 -2.07 -10.83 11.47
CA GLN A 46 -2.29 -12.27 11.62
C GLN A 46 -2.72 -12.87 10.27
N GLY A 47 -1.84 -13.71 9.70
CA GLY A 47 -2.04 -14.33 8.39
C GLY A 47 -1.32 -13.64 7.21
N ARG A 48 -0.65 -12.51 7.42
CA ARG A 48 0.01 -11.73 6.35
C ARG A 48 1.52 -11.67 6.53
N GLY A 49 2.21 -12.71 6.06
CA GLY A 49 3.68 -12.79 6.14
C GLY A 49 4.33 -13.80 5.20
N TRP A 50 3.52 -14.55 4.47
CA TRP A 50 3.95 -15.53 3.47
C TRP A 50 3.40 -14.96 2.17
N ASP A 51 4.12 -14.84 1.07
CA ASP A 51 3.50 -14.38 -0.19
C ASP A 51 2.88 -12.96 -0.26
N ARG A 52 3.84 -12.05 -0.38
CA ARG A 52 3.89 -10.86 -1.25
C ARG A 52 3.10 -9.62 -0.76
N GLY A 53 3.84 -8.51 -0.65
CA GLY A 53 3.37 -7.28 -0.02
C GLY A 53 2.55 -6.41 -0.96
N LEU A 54 2.17 -5.24 -0.42
CA LEU A 54 1.36 -4.21 -1.06
C LEU A 54 2.11 -3.57 -2.24
N ARG A 55 1.65 -3.76 -3.48
CA ARG A 55 2.42 -3.37 -4.69
C ARG A 55 1.58 -2.76 -5.80
N GLY A 56 0.40 -3.30 -6.04
CA GLY A 56 -0.47 -2.85 -7.11
C GLY A 56 -1.10 -1.52 -6.72
N ILE A 57 -1.07 -0.54 -7.62
CA ILE A 57 -1.68 0.77 -7.42
C ILE A 57 -2.67 1.00 -8.56
N ALA A 58 -3.90 1.39 -8.23
CA ALA A 58 -4.84 1.91 -9.20
C ALA A 58 -5.55 3.14 -8.66
N MET A 59 -5.91 4.05 -9.55
CA MET A 59 -6.66 5.25 -9.21
C MET A 59 -7.99 5.20 -9.94
N ASP A 60 -9.08 5.44 -9.22
CA ASP A 60 -10.41 5.60 -9.79
C ASP A 60 -11.14 6.78 -9.12
N GLY A 61 -11.28 7.88 -9.86
CA GLY A 61 -11.82 9.14 -9.35
C GLY A 61 -11.02 9.73 -8.19
N ASP A 62 -11.60 9.67 -6.99
CA ASP A 62 -11.03 10.15 -5.73
C ASP A 62 -10.39 9.04 -4.89
N LYS A 63 -10.50 7.78 -5.34
CA LYS A 63 -10.03 6.60 -4.61
C LYS A 63 -8.71 6.10 -5.16
N ILE A 64 -7.82 5.75 -4.23
CA ILE A 64 -6.54 5.10 -4.51
C ILE A 64 -6.63 3.68 -3.95
N TYR A 65 -6.44 2.70 -4.82
CA TYR A 65 -6.49 1.29 -4.50
C TYR A 65 -5.09 0.74 -4.39
N ILE A 66 -4.80 0.05 -3.29
CA ILE A 66 -3.53 -0.63 -3.08
C ILE A 66 -3.79 -2.11 -2.84
N ALA A 67 -3.29 -2.95 -3.74
CA ALA A 67 -3.41 -4.41 -3.65
C ALA A 67 -2.42 -4.97 -2.63
N ALA A 68 -2.93 -5.71 -1.64
CA ALA A 68 -2.19 -6.52 -0.66
C ALA A 68 -2.38 -8.02 -0.93
N SER A 69 -1.63 -8.85 -0.20
CA SER A 69 -1.68 -10.32 -0.34
C SER A 69 -3.08 -10.92 -0.38
N ASP A 70 -4.05 -10.45 0.40
CA ASP A 70 -5.42 -10.97 0.44
C ASP A 70 -6.50 -9.88 0.61
N GLU A 71 -6.10 -8.61 0.46
CA GLU A 71 -6.97 -7.45 0.70
C GLU A 71 -6.65 -6.32 -0.27
N LEU A 72 -7.70 -5.65 -0.73
CA LEU A 72 -7.60 -4.44 -1.54
C LEU A 72 -7.93 -3.25 -0.65
N PHE A 73 -6.92 -2.46 -0.28
CA PHE A 73 -7.11 -1.25 0.51
C PHE A 73 -7.57 -0.10 -0.37
N VAL A 74 -8.46 0.72 0.18
CA VAL A 74 -8.97 1.92 -0.48
C VAL A 74 -8.66 3.14 0.37
N TYR A 75 -7.96 4.09 -0.23
CA TYR A 75 -7.59 5.36 0.38
C TYR A 75 -8.24 6.53 -0.34
N ASN A 76 -8.43 7.63 0.36
CA ASN A 76 -8.67 8.93 -0.27
C ASN A 76 -7.34 9.56 -0.72
N ARG A 77 -7.38 10.78 -1.27
CA ARG A 77 -6.19 11.49 -1.77
C ARG A 77 -5.20 11.89 -0.69
N ASP A 78 -5.65 11.96 0.56
CA ASP A 78 -4.82 12.26 1.73
C ASP A 78 -4.25 10.98 2.37
N PHE A 79 -4.43 9.82 1.71
CA PHE A 79 -4.06 8.49 2.17
C PHE A 79 -4.69 8.06 3.50
N GLU A 80 -5.85 8.62 3.81
CA GLU A 80 -6.70 8.13 4.89
C GLU A 80 -7.46 6.90 4.39
N THR A 81 -7.51 5.85 5.21
CA THR A 81 -8.22 4.62 4.87
C THR A 81 -9.72 4.90 4.79
N VAL A 82 -10.31 4.69 3.62
CA VAL A 82 -11.76 4.77 3.39
C VAL A 82 -12.42 3.43 3.71
N THR A 83 -11.88 2.36 3.15
CA THR A 83 -12.38 0.99 3.36
C THR A 83 -11.35 -0.04 2.89
N SER A 84 -11.65 -1.32 3.03
CA SER A 84 -10.89 -2.41 2.43
C SER A 84 -11.78 -3.58 2.04
N TYR A 85 -11.39 -4.29 0.99
CA TYR A 85 -12.11 -5.47 0.50
C TYR A 85 -11.29 -6.72 0.72
N ARG A 86 -11.90 -7.74 1.32
CA ARG A 86 -11.32 -9.08 1.47
C ARG A 86 -12.13 -10.07 0.67
N SER A 87 -11.45 -11.03 0.07
CA SER A 87 -12.08 -12.12 -0.66
C SER A 87 -11.11 -13.30 -0.73
N PRO A 88 -11.58 -14.56 -0.64
CA PRO A 88 -10.73 -15.73 -0.85
C PRO A 88 -9.99 -15.72 -2.19
N TYR A 89 -10.53 -15.03 -3.19
CA TYR A 89 -9.94 -14.89 -4.53
C TYR A 89 -8.85 -13.82 -4.62
N LEU A 90 -8.67 -12.98 -3.60
CA LEU A 90 -7.62 -11.97 -3.58
C LEU A 90 -6.29 -12.52 -3.06
N LYS A 91 -6.19 -13.80 -2.70
CA LYS A 91 -4.92 -14.42 -2.32
C LYS A 91 -3.88 -14.20 -3.41
N HIS A 92 -2.72 -13.70 -3.01
CA HIS A 92 -1.62 -13.31 -3.89
C HIS A 92 -1.95 -12.16 -4.86
N CYS A 93 -2.82 -11.22 -4.45
CA CYS A 93 -3.07 -10.01 -5.24
C CYS A 93 -1.90 -9.02 -5.08
N HIS A 94 -1.20 -8.73 -6.18
CA HIS A 94 -0.05 -7.79 -6.17
C HIS A 94 -0.06 -6.76 -7.28
N GLU A 95 -0.91 -6.94 -8.27
CA GLU A 95 -0.99 -6.09 -9.44
C GLU A 95 -2.45 -5.73 -9.64
N ILE A 96 -2.68 -4.51 -10.11
CA ILE A 96 -4.00 -4.06 -10.53
C ILE A 96 -3.85 -3.66 -12.00
N SER A 97 -4.56 -4.35 -12.88
CA SER A 97 -4.72 -3.95 -14.28
C SER A 97 -6.07 -3.29 -14.47
N ARG A 98 -6.11 -2.29 -15.34
CA ARG A 98 -7.33 -1.80 -15.96
C ARG A 98 -7.65 -2.62 -17.21
#